data_AF-E0QSJ4-F1
#
_entry.id   AF-E0QSJ4-F1
#
_cell.length_a   1.000
_cell.length_b   1.000
_cell.length_c   1.000
_cell.angle_alpha   90.00
_cell.angle_beta   90.00
_cell.angle_gamma   90.00
#
_symmetry.space_group_name_H-M   'P 1'
#
loop_
_entity.id
_entity.type
_entity.pdbx_description
1 polymer ?
#
loop_
_entity_poly.entity_id
_entity_poly.type
_entity_poly.pdbx_seq_one_letter_code
_entity_poly.pdbx_strand_id
1 'polypeptide(L)' 'MIRVAINGYGNLGRGVEKAVSAAPDMELVVVFTRRDPATVKTAGTPVVSVS' A
#
# COMPACT_ATOMS: atom_id res chain seq x y z
N MET A 1 6.32 -5.83 -15.22
CA MET A 1 5.55 -5.41 -14.04
C MET A 1 6.46 -4.64 -13.11
N ILE A 2 6.17 -3.36 -12.86
CA ILE A 2 6.87 -2.52 -11.89
C ILE A 2 6.29 -2.83 -10.52
N ARG A 3 7.14 -3.20 -9.56
CA ARG A 3 6.71 -3.53 -8.20
C ARG A 3 6.85 -2.32 -7.30
N VAL A 4 5.75 -1.90 -6.69
CA VAL A 4 5.69 -0.69 -5.87
C VAL A 4 5.35 -1.07 -4.43
N ALA A 5 5.92 -0.34 -3.48
CA ALA A 5 5.54 -0.39 -2.07
C ALA A 5 5.10 1.01 -1.61
N ILE A 6 4.12 1.07 -0.72
CA ILE A 6 3.71 2.32 -0.05
C ILE A 6 4.34 2.34 1.34
N ASN A 7 5.16 3.33 1.65
CA ASN A 7 5.65 3.58 3.00
C ASN A 7 4.82 4.68 3.67
N GLY A 8 3.81 4.28 4.43
CA GLY A 8 2.87 5.19 5.10
C GLY A 8 1.53 5.29 4.39
N TYR A 9 0.48 4.80 5.06
CA TYR A 9 -0.86 4.67 4.48
C TYR A 9 -1.84 5.73 5.03
N GLY A 10 -1.55 6.99 4.68
CA GLY A 10 -2.41 8.16 4.90
C GLY A 10 -3.29 8.48 3.69
N ASN A 11 -3.66 9.76 3.53
CA ASN A 11 -4.42 10.20 2.34
C ASN A 11 -3.67 9.91 1.03
N LEU A 12 -2.36 10.17 1.00
CA LEU A 12 -1.53 9.91 -0.18
C LEU A 12 -1.40 8.41 -0.49
N GLY A 13 -1.13 7.58 0.53
CA GLY A 13 -1.06 6.13 0.35
C GLY A 13 -2.36 5.53 -0.21
N ARG A 14 -3.53 6.00 0.27
CA ARG A 14 -4.83 5.61 -0.30
C ARG A 14 -5.00 6.03 -1.76
N GLY A 15 -4.49 7.21 -2.13
CA GLY A 15 -4.49 7.66 -3.52
C GLY A 15 -3.58 6.80 -4.41
N VAL A 16 -2.38 6.49 -3.92
CA VAL A 16 -1.41 5.64 -4.64
C VAL A 16 -1.95 4.23 -4.84
N GLU A 17 -2.59 3.61 -3.84
CA GLU A 17 -3.19 2.28 -4.02
C GLU A 17 -4.21 2.26 -5.15
N LYS A 18 -5.09 3.26 -5.23
CA LYS A 18 -6.06 3.39 -6.34
C LYS A 18 -5.38 3.60 -7.68
N ALA A 19 -4.34 4.43 -7.74
CA ALA A 19 -3.63 4.72 -8.97
C ALA A 19 -2.88 3.49 -9.49
N VAL A 20 -2.20 2.75 -8.61
CA VAL A 20 -1.48 1.52 -8.97
C VAL A 20 -2.46 0.43 -9.41
N SER A 21 -3.62 0.27 -8.74
CA SER A 21 -4.65 -0.68 -9.19
C SER A 21 -5.23 -0.38 -10.58
N ALA A 22 -5.13 0.87 -11.05
CA ALA A 22 -5.56 1.28 -12.40
C ALA A 22 -4.43 1.23 -13.43
N ALA A 23 -3.19 0.96 -13.02
CA ALA A 23 -2.01 0.92 -13.88
C ALA A 23 -1.70 -0.54 -14.27
N PRO A 24 -1.87 -0.95 -15.54
CA PRO A 24 -1.74 -2.35 -15.95
C PRO A 24 -0.30 -2.89 -15.92
N ASP A 25 0.68 -2.00 -15.84
CA ASP A 25 2.11 -2.34 -15.80
C ASP A 25 2.70 -2.31 -14.39
N MET A 26 1.88 -2.02 -13.36
CA MET A 26 2.31 -1.90 -11.97
C MET A 26 1.57 -2.88 -11.04
N GLU A 27 2.26 -3.25 -9.97
CA GLU A 27 1.70 -4.07 -8.90
C GLU A 27 2.09 -3.48 -7.54
N LEU A 28 1.09 -3.20 -6.70
CA LEU A 28 1.32 -2.79 -5.32
C LEU A 28 1.50 -4.03 -4.44
N VAL A 29 2.72 -4.27 -3.97
CA VAL A 29 3.06 -5.55 -3.31
C VAL A 29 2.94 -5.50 -1.80
N VAL A 30 3.14 -4.32 -1.19
CA VAL A 30 3.09 -4.17 0.27
C VAL A 30 2.87 -2.72 0.69
N VAL A 31 2.17 -2.55 1.80
CA VAL A 31 2.09 -1.31 2.57
C VAL A 31 2.92 -1.45 3.84
N PHE A 32 3.91 -0.59 4.01
CA PHE A 32 4.66 -0.44 5.25
C PHE A 32 4.00 0.62 6.15
N THR A 33 3.91 0.34 7.45
CA THR A 33 3.27 1.22 8.42
C THR A 33 3.97 1.17 9.78
N ARG A 34 3.92 2.27 10.53
CA ARG A 34 4.33 2.35 11.95
C ARG A 34 3.18 2.06 12.93
N ARG A 35 1.95 1.96 12.41
CA ARG A 35 0.76 1.57 13.18
C ARG A 35 0.68 0.05 13.27
N ASP A 36 -0.12 -0.48 14.19
CA ASP A 36 -0.53 -1.88 14.15
C ASP A 36 -1.12 -2.22 12.75
N PRO A 37 -0.54 -3.17 12.01
CA PRO A 37 -1.02 -3.59 10.69
C PRO A 37 -2.50 -3.94 10.66
N ALA A 38 -3.04 -4.54 11.73
CA ALA A 38 -4.46 -4.93 11.82
C ALA A 38 -5.41 -3.72 11.79
N THR A 39 -4.91 -2.52 12.12
CA THR A 39 -5.69 -1.27 12.10
C THR A 39 -5.70 -0.57 10.74
N VAL A 40 -4.87 -1.01 9.79
CA VAL A 40 -4.74 -0.38 8.48
C VAL A 40 -5.61 -1.09 7.45
N LYS A 41 -6.67 -0.41 7.01
CA LYS A 41 -7.61 -0.93 6.01
C LYS A 41 -7.16 -0.57 4.60
N THR A 42 -6.58 -1.53 3.87
CA THR A 42 -6.21 -1.43 2.45
C THR A 42 -7.30 -2.03 1.55
N ALA A 43 -7.15 -1.89 0.23
CA ALA A 43 -8.05 -2.50 -0.76
C ALA A 43 -7.68 -3.96 -1.12
N GLY A 44 -6.87 -4.63 -0.29
CA GLY A 44 -6.38 -5.99 -0.52
C GLY A 44 -4.85 -6.11 -0.45
N THR A 45 -4.14 -4.98 -0.40
CA THR A 45 -2.68 -4.98 -0.27
C THR A 45 -2.23 -5.45 1.12
N PRO A 46 -1.27 -6.38 1.23
CA PRO A 46 -0.69 -6.78 2.52
C PRO A 46 -0.09 -5.60 3.28
N VAL A 47 -0.24 -5.60 4.59
CA VAL A 47 0.31 -4.55 5.48
C VAL A 47 1.35 -5.16 6.40
N VAL A 48 2.52 -4.52 6.49
CA VAL A 48 3.64 -4.97 7.33
C VAL A 48 4.11 -3.83 8.22
N SER A 49 4.38 -4.15 9.50
CA SER A 49 4.98 -3.21 10.45
C SER A 49 6.46 -2.97 10.10
N VAL A 50 6.93 -1.73 10.21
CA VAL A 50 8.37 -1.38 10.10
C VAL A 50 9.02 -1.09 11.46
N SER A 51 8.33 -1.46 12.54
CA SER A 51 8.78 -1.41 13.92
C SER A 51 8.50 -2.73 14.63
#